data_AF-A0A7C7K6S7-F1
#
_entry.id   AF-A0A7C7K6S7-F1
#
_cell.length_a   1.000
_cell.length_b   1.000
_cell.length_c   1.000
_cell.angle_alpha   90.00
_cell.angle_beta   90.00
_cell.angle_gamma   90.00
#
_symmetry.space_group_name_H-M   'P 1'
#
loop_
_entity.id
_entity.type
_entity.pdbx_description
1 polymer ?
#
loop_
_entity_poly.entity_id
_entity_poly.type
_entity_poly.pdbx_seq_one_letter_code
_entity_poly.pdbx_strand_id
1 'polypeptide(L)'
;MKTVQKLSILALALSFTGMAHATESGQSYSGTITVGGTTSTSPDHPGTVGAPGVGVNAFYGGTMISFSSLKSLGSVDANNIYAITTAMMPPSHAALGNFDFAQVSGQEVYFGEWSQNGTTNDPTRVVYYSGDDTGTTMPTTGTAAYTVKGINNYNGSNLLTGTLNANFGTGNLSGTMSRTGLSIAINASINSADASFSGAAVANSSAVGTSEGHFYGADAAALAGIAKFANRDYDTAFGGAK
;
A
#
# COMPACT_ATOMS: atom_id res chain seq x y z
N MET A 1 -41.87 50.24 32.24
CA MET A 1 -40.88 50.08 31.15
C MET A 1 -40.34 48.67 31.23
N LYS A 2 -40.61 47.82 30.24
CA LYS A 2 -40.15 46.41 30.19
C LYS A 2 -38.97 46.33 29.22
N THR A 3 -37.83 45.90 29.71
CA THR A 3 -36.59 45.73 28.95
C THR A 3 -36.64 44.41 28.19
N VAL A 4 -36.45 44.45 26.86
CA VAL A 4 -36.38 43.26 26.01
C VAL A 4 -34.92 42.81 25.95
N GLN A 5 -34.65 41.59 26.43
CA GLN A 5 -33.34 40.96 26.41
C GLN A 5 -33.11 40.35 25.01
N LYS A 6 -32.11 40.84 24.28
CA LYS A 6 -31.71 40.27 22.98
C LYS A 6 -30.88 39.02 23.22
N LEU A 7 -31.37 37.86 22.77
CA LEU A 7 -30.58 36.64 22.66
C LEU A 7 -29.69 36.75 21.41
N SER A 8 -28.37 36.73 21.62
CA SER A 8 -27.40 36.57 20.54
C SER A 8 -27.14 35.07 20.34
N ILE A 9 -27.51 34.55 19.17
CA ILE A 9 -27.14 33.19 18.74
C ILE A 9 -25.72 33.28 18.16
N LEU A 10 -24.75 32.72 18.88
CA LEU A 10 -23.38 32.58 18.39
C LEU A 10 -23.29 31.28 17.57
N ALA A 11 -23.24 31.41 16.25
CA ALA A 11 -23.00 30.27 15.36
C ALA A 11 -21.52 29.88 15.42
N LEU A 12 -21.22 28.69 15.91
CA LEU A 12 -19.90 28.06 15.77
C LEU A 12 -19.72 27.65 14.30
N ALA A 13 -18.90 28.41 13.56
CA ALA A 13 -18.40 27.96 12.27
C ALA A 13 -17.23 27.00 12.51
N LEU A 14 -17.47 25.69 12.35
CA LEU A 14 -16.38 24.72 12.22
C LEU A 14 -15.70 24.95 10.86
N SER A 15 -14.58 25.65 10.86
CA SER A 15 -13.65 25.65 9.74
C SER A 15 -13.03 24.26 9.61
N PHE A 16 -13.52 23.44 8.67
CA PHE A 16 -12.77 22.27 8.21
C PHE A 16 -11.52 22.80 7.49
N THR A 17 -10.39 22.87 8.19
CA THR A 17 -9.09 22.94 7.52
C THR A 17 -8.93 21.64 6.75
N GLY A 18 -8.93 21.72 5.42
CA GLY A 18 -8.66 20.55 4.57
C GLY A 18 -7.35 19.93 5.01
N MET A 19 -7.40 18.71 5.54
CA MET A 19 -6.21 17.92 5.80
C MET A 19 -5.56 17.69 4.44
N ALA A 20 -4.35 18.18 4.22
CA ALA A 20 -3.56 17.72 3.09
C ALA A 20 -3.35 16.22 3.32
N HIS A 21 -3.84 15.37 2.42
CA HIS A 21 -3.48 13.96 2.45
C HIS A 21 -1.98 13.88 2.13
N ALA A 22 -1.22 13.34 3.07
CA ALA A 22 0.13 12.89 2.80
C ALA A 22 0.07 11.40 2.41
N THR A 23 1.07 10.92 1.70
CA THR A 23 1.15 9.51 1.28
C THR A 23 2.59 9.08 1.27
N GLU A 24 2.89 8.00 1.98
CA GLU A 24 4.19 7.32 1.94
C GLU A 24 4.08 6.04 1.13
N SER A 25 5.04 5.81 0.24
CA SER A 25 4.96 4.77 -0.80
C SER A 25 6.33 4.25 -1.20
N GLY A 26 6.37 3.06 -1.81
CA GLY A 26 7.58 2.48 -2.38
C GLY A 26 7.29 1.43 -3.45
N GLN A 27 8.27 1.19 -4.33
CA GLN A 27 8.13 0.27 -5.46
C GLN A 27 9.47 -0.37 -5.84
N SER A 28 9.44 -1.63 -6.30
CA SER A 28 10.67 -2.38 -6.57
C SER A 28 11.42 -1.89 -7.82
N TYR A 29 10.73 -1.33 -8.82
CA TYR A 29 11.37 -0.78 -10.01
C TYR A 29 10.68 0.50 -10.47
N SER A 30 11.46 1.43 -11.01
CA SER A 30 10.96 2.66 -11.63
C SER A 30 10.87 2.54 -13.15
N GLY A 31 10.17 3.48 -13.78
CA GLY A 31 10.12 3.64 -15.24
C GLY A 31 8.83 3.15 -15.90
N THR A 32 8.09 2.23 -15.28
CA THR A 32 6.81 1.73 -15.82
C THR A 32 5.59 2.31 -15.11
N ILE A 33 5.56 2.19 -13.78
CA ILE A 33 4.54 2.79 -12.92
C ILE A 33 5.16 3.76 -11.93
N THR A 34 4.31 4.57 -11.32
CA THR A 34 4.61 5.39 -10.15
C THR A 34 3.48 5.21 -9.14
N VAL A 35 3.82 4.89 -7.90
CA VAL A 35 2.89 4.93 -6.75
C VAL A 35 3.16 6.16 -5.89
N GLY A 36 2.11 6.70 -5.28
CA GLY A 36 2.20 7.92 -4.47
C GLY A 36 0.83 8.58 -4.30
N GLY A 37 0.82 9.86 -3.95
CA GLY A 37 -0.41 10.63 -3.81
C GLY A 37 -1.12 10.82 -5.15
N THR A 38 -2.44 10.58 -5.16
CA THR A 38 -3.34 10.78 -6.30
C THR A 38 -3.21 12.20 -6.83
N THR A 39 -3.01 12.34 -8.15
CA THR A 39 -2.84 13.66 -8.80
C THR A 39 -4.06 14.11 -9.58
N SER A 40 -5.00 13.21 -9.87
CA SER A 40 -6.22 13.54 -10.61
C SER A 40 -7.41 12.73 -10.11
N THR A 41 -8.59 13.33 -10.22
CA THR A 41 -9.87 12.72 -9.89
C THR A 41 -10.91 13.13 -10.93
N SER A 42 -11.85 12.25 -11.23
CA SER A 42 -12.94 12.49 -12.17
C SER A 42 -14.21 11.74 -11.72
N PRO A 43 -15.38 11.97 -12.35
CA PRO A 43 -16.56 11.16 -12.06
C PRO A 43 -16.36 9.65 -12.31
N ASP A 44 -15.55 9.30 -13.31
CA ASP A 44 -15.22 7.92 -13.66
C ASP A 44 -14.12 7.32 -12.75
N HIS A 45 -13.32 8.19 -12.13
CA HIS A 45 -12.24 7.87 -11.21
C HIS A 45 -12.32 8.77 -9.97
N PRO A 46 -13.33 8.57 -9.10
CA PRO A 46 -13.53 9.42 -7.93
C PRO A 46 -12.36 9.26 -6.95
N GLY A 47 -12.24 10.13 -5.96
CA GLY A 47 -11.20 9.98 -4.94
C GLY A 47 -10.78 11.33 -4.37
N THR A 48 -9.67 11.31 -3.65
CA THR A 48 -9.10 12.51 -3.03
C THR A 48 -7.69 12.72 -3.51
N VAL A 49 -7.38 13.94 -3.97
CA VAL A 49 -6.00 14.33 -4.32
C VAL A 49 -5.10 14.16 -3.09
N GLY A 50 -3.92 13.58 -3.30
CA GLY A 50 -2.98 13.26 -2.24
C GLY A 50 -3.20 11.91 -1.55
N ALA A 51 -4.35 11.26 -1.71
CA ALA A 51 -4.59 9.91 -1.18
C ALA A 51 -3.82 8.84 -1.99
N PRO A 52 -3.55 7.65 -1.45
CA PRO A 52 -2.80 6.60 -2.14
C PRO A 52 -3.32 6.28 -3.53
N GLY A 53 -2.43 6.29 -4.51
CA GLY A 53 -2.75 6.10 -5.90
C GLY A 53 -1.59 5.53 -6.71
N VAL A 54 -1.90 5.24 -7.97
CA VAL A 54 -0.96 4.68 -8.94
C VAL A 54 -1.21 5.26 -10.32
N GLY A 55 -0.13 5.46 -11.06
CA GLY A 55 -0.12 5.88 -12.45
C GLY A 55 0.80 4.99 -13.28
N VAL A 56 0.41 4.74 -14.53
CA VAL A 56 1.27 4.07 -15.52
C VAL A 56 1.93 5.15 -16.35
N ASN A 57 3.26 5.21 -16.35
CA ASN A 57 4.02 6.33 -16.90
C ASN A 57 3.76 6.55 -18.40
N ALA A 58 3.51 5.46 -19.13
CA ALA A 58 3.17 5.50 -20.55
C ALA A 58 1.72 5.98 -20.84
N PHE A 59 0.88 6.17 -19.82
CA PHE A 59 -0.53 6.51 -19.95
C PHE A 59 -0.83 7.86 -19.30
N TYR A 60 -1.38 8.80 -20.07
CA TYR A 60 -1.65 10.19 -19.64
C TYR A 60 -0.49 10.82 -18.83
N GLY A 61 0.75 10.59 -19.26
CA GLY A 61 1.94 11.13 -18.60
C GLY A 61 2.15 10.66 -17.15
N GLY A 62 1.64 9.49 -16.77
CA GLY A 62 1.76 8.97 -15.40
C GLY A 62 0.79 9.60 -14.41
N THR A 63 -0.33 10.14 -14.89
CA THR A 63 -1.41 10.64 -14.00
C THR A 63 -1.80 9.55 -13.00
N MET A 64 -1.76 9.88 -11.70
CA MET A 64 -2.02 8.94 -10.62
C MET A 64 -3.49 9.02 -10.19
N ILE A 65 -4.14 7.87 -10.18
CA ILE A 65 -5.53 7.69 -9.76
C ILE A 65 -5.58 6.89 -8.46
N SER A 66 -6.54 7.22 -7.58
CA SER A 66 -6.63 6.63 -6.24
C SER A 66 -6.90 5.13 -6.26
N PHE A 67 -6.22 4.37 -5.42
CA PHE A 67 -6.50 2.94 -5.26
C PHE A 67 -7.93 2.68 -4.78
N SER A 68 -8.49 3.54 -3.93
CA SER A 68 -9.89 3.43 -3.49
C SER A 68 -10.88 3.45 -4.65
N SER A 69 -10.62 4.24 -5.68
CA SER A 69 -11.42 4.23 -6.91
C SER A 69 -11.20 3.00 -7.76
N LEU A 70 -9.96 2.52 -7.86
CA LEU A 70 -9.62 1.35 -8.65
C LEU A 70 -10.30 0.08 -8.13
N LYS A 71 -10.59 0.00 -6.83
CA LYS A 71 -11.33 -1.12 -6.24
C LYS A 71 -12.71 -1.35 -6.86
N SER A 72 -13.40 -0.30 -7.32
CA SER A 72 -14.73 -0.44 -7.94
C SER A 72 -14.67 -0.82 -9.42
N LEU A 73 -13.49 -0.72 -10.03
CA LEU A 73 -13.24 -1.03 -11.44
C LEU A 73 -12.71 -2.46 -11.64
N GLY A 74 -12.17 -3.07 -10.58
CA GLY A 74 -11.64 -4.41 -10.57
C GLY A 74 -12.63 -5.49 -10.12
N SER A 75 -12.20 -6.75 -10.26
CA SER A 75 -12.82 -7.90 -9.62
C SER A 75 -12.11 -8.15 -8.30
N VAL A 76 -12.82 -8.61 -7.27
CA VAL A 76 -12.24 -9.02 -5.99
C VAL A 76 -12.42 -10.51 -5.78
N ASP A 77 -11.36 -11.18 -5.34
CA ASP A 77 -11.41 -12.62 -5.03
C ASP A 77 -11.69 -12.90 -3.55
N ALA A 78 -11.75 -14.19 -3.19
CA ALA A 78 -12.00 -14.63 -1.81
C ALA A 78 -10.87 -14.27 -0.82
N ASN A 79 -9.70 -13.88 -1.33
CA ASN A 79 -8.56 -13.43 -0.54
C ASN A 79 -8.57 -11.90 -0.32
N ASN A 80 -9.59 -11.19 -0.85
CA ASN A 80 -9.68 -9.74 -0.91
C ASN A 80 -8.55 -9.10 -1.73
N ILE A 81 -8.11 -9.78 -2.79
CA ILE A 81 -7.21 -9.22 -3.80
C ILE A 81 -8.06 -8.69 -4.95
N TYR A 82 -7.86 -7.41 -5.27
CA TYR A 82 -8.44 -6.72 -6.40
C TYR A 82 -7.57 -6.94 -7.62
N ALA A 83 -8.17 -7.48 -8.68
CA ALA A 83 -7.55 -7.65 -9.97
C ALA A 83 -8.17 -6.68 -10.98
N ILE A 84 -7.32 -5.96 -11.72
CA ILE A 84 -7.71 -5.16 -12.87
C ILE A 84 -6.85 -5.62 -14.04
N THR A 85 -7.47 -6.23 -15.03
CA THR A 85 -6.78 -6.70 -16.23
C THR A 85 -7.11 -5.83 -17.42
N THR A 86 -6.25 -5.82 -18.43
CA THR A 86 -6.50 -5.07 -19.68
C THR A 86 -7.80 -5.48 -20.35
N ALA A 87 -8.23 -6.74 -20.19
CA ALA A 87 -9.49 -7.26 -20.73
C ALA A 87 -10.75 -6.65 -20.09
N MET A 88 -10.62 -6.07 -18.89
CA MET A 88 -11.72 -5.40 -18.18
C MET A 88 -11.83 -3.91 -18.52
N MET A 89 -10.83 -3.38 -19.20
CA MET A 89 -10.71 -1.96 -19.50
C MET A 89 -11.25 -1.63 -20.90
N PRO A 90 -11.72 -0.40 -21.15
CA PRO A 90 -12.04 0.03 -22.51
C PRO A 90 -10.77 0.02 -23.39
N PRO A 91 -10.90 -0.11 -24.73
CA PRO A 91 -9.74 -0.18 -25.63
C PRO A 91 -8.76 0.99 -25.50
N SER A 92 -9.24 2.18 -25.09
CA SER A 92 -8.41 3.36 -24.84
C SER A 92 -7.39 3.17 -23.71
N HIS A 93 -7.56 2.16 -22.86
CA HIS A 93 -6.76 1.91 -21.66
C HIS A 93 -5.79 0.72 -21.83
N ALA A 94 -5.63 0.19 -23.05
CA ALA A 94 -4.81 -1.00 -23.33
C ALA A 94 -3.35 -0.90 -22.86
N ALA A 95 -2.82 0.32 -22.67
CA ALA A 95 -1.46 0.56 -22.19
C ALA A 95 -1.28 0.40 -20.67
N LEU A 96 -2.37 0.27 -19.90
CA LEU A 96 -2.31 0.27 -18.43
C LEU A 96 -1.74 -1.01 -17.83
N GLY A 97 -1.68 -2.12 -18.58
CA GLY A 97 -1.25 -3.40 -18.03
C GLY A 97 -2.24 -3.97 -17.02
N ASN A 98 -1.74 -4.77 -16.09
CA ASN A 98 -2.53 -5.59 -15.17
C ASN A 98 -2.06 -5.35 -13.74
N PHE A 99 -3.03 -5.30 -12.82
CA PHE A 99 -2.81 -5.01 -11.40
C PHE A 99 -3.44 -6.10 -10.55
N ASP A 100 -2.71 -6.54 -9.53
CA ASP A 100 -3.21 -7.33 -8.42
C ASP A 100 -2.83 -6.63 -7.11
N PHE A 101 -3.81 -6.15 -6.35
CA PHE A 101 -3.54 -5.37 -5.14
C PHE A 101 -4.56 -5.62 -4.04
N ALA A 102 -4.17 -5.33 -2.81
CA ALA A 102 -5.04 -5.42 -1.65
C ALA A 102 -5.02 -4.12 -0.86
N GLN A 103 -6.09 -3.91 -0.10
CA GLN A 103 -6.13 -2.92 0.96
C GLN A 103 -5.84 -3.60 2.29
N VAL A 104 -5.00 -2.99 3.13
CA VAL A 104 -4.86 -3.41 4.53
C VAL A 104 -6.17 -3.11 5.26
N SER A 105 -6.76 -4.12 5.90
CA SER A 105 -8.10 -4.03 6.47
C SER A 105 -8.25 -2.83 7.42
N GLY A 106 -9.26 -1.99 7.15
CA GLY A 106 -9.57 -0.82 7.98
C GLY A 106 -8.64 0.38 7.80
N GLN A 107 -7.73 0.35 6.82
CA GLN A 107 -6.76 1.41 6.59
C GLN A 107 -6.70 1.81 5.12
N GLU A 108 -6.46 3.09 4.83
CA GLU A 108 -6.21 3.59 3.47
C GLU A 108 -4.75 3.29 3.08
N VAL A 109 -4.40 2.00 3.06
CA VAL A 109 -3.06 1.48 2.80
C VAL A 109 -3.18 0.31 1.84
N TYR A 110 -2.38 0.35 0.78
CA TYR A 110 -2.45 -0.56 -0.35
C TYR A 110 -1.10 -1.18 -0.64
N PHE A 111 -1.12 -2.41 -1.12
CA PHE A 111 0.08 -3.11 -1.58
C PHE A 111 -0.30 -4.07 -2.71
N GLY A 112 0.62 -4.32 -3.63
CA GLY A 112 0.29 -5.09 -4.81
C GLY A 112 1.43 -5.26 -5.78
N GLU A 113 1.08 -5.79 -6.94
CA GLU A 113 1.96 -5.89 -8.08
C GLU A 113 1.30 -5.43 -9.36
N TRP A 114 2.13 -4.97 -10.28
CA TRP A 114 1.75 -4.58 -11.63
C TRP A 114 2.62 -5.33 -12.63
N SER A 115 2.05 -5.68 -13.78
CA SER A 115 2.82 -6.11 -14.95
C SER A 115 2.13 -5.72 -16.25
N GLN A 116 2.93 -5.51 -17.31
CA GLN A 116 2.42 -5.14 -18.62
C GLN A 116 1.48 -6.21 -19.21
N ASN A 117 1.82 -7.49 -19.08
CA ASN A 117 1.10 -8.56 -19.77
C ASN A 117 0.30 -9.49 -18.84
N GLY A 118 0.41 -9.33 -17.51
CA GLY A 118 -0.34 -10.18 -16.56
C GLY A 118 0.13 -11.63 -16.57
N THR A 119 1.37 -11.87 -17.00
CA THR A 119 1.94 -13.22 -17.08
C THR A 119 2.76 -13.54 -15.83
N THR A 120 2.80 -14.81 -15.44
CA THR A 120 3.70 -15.26 -14.37
C THR A 120 5.14 -14.96 -14.76
N ASN A 121 5.90 -14.37 -13.83
CA ASN A 121 7.30 -13.95 -14.02
C ASN A 121 7.48 -12.93 -15.16
N ASP A 122 6.49 -12.07 -15.38
CA ASP A 122 6.59 -11.01 -16.38
C ASP A 122 7.84 -10.13 -16.13
N PRO A 123 8.68 -9.87 -17.15
CA PRO A 123 9.90 -9.10 -17.00
C PRO A 123 9.66 -7.61 -16.71
N THR A 124 8.41 -7.14 -16.79
CA THR A 124 8.00 -5.78 -16.41
C THR A 124 7.46 -5.70 -14.99
N ARG A 125 7.36 -6.83 -14.26
CA ARG A 125 6.70 -6.87 -12.96
C ARG A 125 7.31 -5.89 -11.96
N VAL A 126 6.44 -5.14 -11.28
CA VAL A 126 6.78 -4.21 -10.20
C VAL A 126 5.92 -4.56 -8.99
N VAL A 127 6.53 -4.74 -7.83
CA VAL A 127 5.81 -4.82 -6.56
C VAL A 127 5.85 -3.47 -5.87
N TYR A 128 4.78 -3.10 -5.17
CA TYR A 128 4.64 -1.76 -4.59
C TYR A 128 3.79 -1.76 -3.31
N TYR A 129 3.88 -0.65 -2.58
CA TYR A 129 2.95 -0.25 -1.53
C TYR A 129 2.73 1.26 -1.56
N SER A 130 1.57 1.70 -1.07
CA SER A 130 1.20 3.12 -0.96
C SER A 130 0.14 3.27 0.12
N GLY A 131 0.33 4.19 1.05
CA GLY A 131 -0.61 4.39 2.15
C GLY A 131 -0.70 5.83 2.62
N ASP A 132 -1.89 6.19 3.11
CA ASP A 132 -2.16 7.47 3.75
C ASP A 132 -1.42 7.48 5.08
N ASP A 133 -0.41 8.33 5.21
CA ASP A 133 0.38 8.49 6.43
C ASP A 133 -0.19 9.59 7.35
N THR A 134 -1.31 10.22 6.97
CA THR A 134 -1.97 11.24 7.78
C THR A 134 -2.36 10.69 9.14
N GLY A 135 -1.84 11.32 10.20
CA GLY A 135 -2.11 10.90 11.58
C GLY A 135 -1.36 9.63 12.01
N THR A 136 -0.37 9.19 11.25
CA THR A 136 0.54 8.10 11.67
C THR A 136 1.31 8.52 12.90
N THR A 137 1.31 7.65 13.91
CA THR A 137 2.11 7.83 15.13
C THR A 137 2.82 6.52 15.47
N MET A 138 4.06 6.60 15.95
CA MET A 138 4.87 5.42 16.26
C MET A 138 4.93 5.17 17.77
N PRO A 139 4.75 3.92 18.24
CA PRO A 139 5.13 3.54 19.59
C PRO A 139 6.64 3.69 19.77
N THR A 140 7.08 4.07 20.97
CA THR A 140 8.51 4.17 21.33
C THR A 140 9.02 2.97 22.12
N THR A 141 8.12 2.12 22.62
CA THR A 141 8.43 0.93 23.41
C THR A 141 7.40 -0.18 23.11
N GLY A 142 7.66 -1.38 23.61
CA GLY A 142 6.74 -2.51 23.48
C GLY A 142 6.86 -3.23 22.14
N THR A 143 5.94 -4.17 21.92
CA THR A 143 5.94 -5.07 20.77
C THR A 143 4.55 -5.15 20.15
N ALA A 144 4.49 -5.39 18.84
CA ALA A 144 3.25 -5.71 18.13
C ALA A 144 3.48 -6.83 17.13
N ALA A 145 2.46 -7.66 16.91
CA ALA A 145 2.43 -8.66 15.86
C ALA A 145 1.46 -8.19 14.78
N TYR A 146 1.84 -8.30 13.52
CA TYR A 146 1.02 -7.92 12.37
C TYR A 146 0.69 -9.16 11.57
N THR A 147 -0.60 -9.43 11.36
CA THR A 147 -1.02 -10.48 10.44
C THR A 147 -0.88 -9.95 9.01
N VAL A 148 0.06 -10.52 8.26
CA VAL A 148 0.42 -10.03 6.93
C VAL A 148 -0.02 -10.97 5.82
N LYS A 149 -0.36 -10.35 4.69
CA LYS A 149 -0.50 -11.01 3.39
C LYS A 149 0.61 -10.54 2.46
N GLY A 150 1.05 -11.42 1.56
CA GLY A 150 2.03 -11.10 0.53
C GLY A 150 1.54 -11.48 -0.87
N ILE A 151 1.82 -10.60 -1.83
CA ILE A 151 1.47 -10.72 -3.25
C ILE A 151 2.76 -10.92 -4.04
N ASN A 152 2.82 -12.04 -4.78
CA ASN A 152 3.94 -12.43 -5.62
C ASN A 152 3.41 -13.31 -6.76
N ASN A 153 3.54 -12.84 -8.00
CA ASN A 153 3.07 -13.55 -9.19
C ASN A 153 1.65 -14.12 -8.99
N TYR A 154 0.75 -13.26 -8.53
CA TYR A 154 -0.52 -13.66 -7.97
C TYR A 154 -1.40 -14.35 -9.01
N ASN A 155 -2.06 -15.43 -8.61
CA ASN A 155 -2.91 -16.24 -9.49
C ASN A 155 -4.22 -16.67 -8.83
N GLY A 156 -4.60 -16.02 -7.72
CA GLY A 156 -5.79 -16.36 -6.93
C GLY A 156 -5.61 -17.49 -5.92
N SER A 157 -4.54 -18.29 -6.02
CA SER A 157 -4.32 -19.48 -5.17
C SER A 157 -3.00 -19.47 -4.39
N ASN A 158 -2.15 -18.49 -4.64
CA ASN A 158 -0.78 -18.42 -4.16
C ASN A 158 -0.50 -17.20 -3.28
N LEU A 159 -1.49 -16.80 -2.47
CA LEU A 159 -1.30 -15.77 -1.45
C LEU A 159 -0.26 -16.23 -0.43
N LEU A 160 0.71 -15.37 -0.10
CA LEU A 160 1.57 -15.59 1.07
C LEU A 160 0.85 -15.09 2.31
N THR A 161 0.95 -15.82 3.41
CA THR A 161 0.42 -15.40 4.71
C THR A 161 1.47 -15.58 5.80
N GLY A 162 1.41 -14.74 6.83
CA GLY A 162 2.27 -14.92 7.99
C GLY A 162 2.16 -13.80 9.01
N THR A 163 3.22 -13.63 9.78
CA THR A 163 3.27 -12.64 10.86
C THR A 163 4.61 -11.92 10.84
N LEU A 164 4.56 -10.59 10.94
CA LEU A 164 5.73 -9.75 11.24
C LEU A 164 5.59 -9.20 12.66
N ASN A 165 6.67 -9.26 13.43
CA ASN A 165 6.72 -8.80 14.81
C ASN A 165 7.59 -7.55 14.89
N ALA A 166 6.99 -6.43 15.27
CA ALA A 166 7.70 -5.21 15.59
C ALA A 166 8.06 -5.21 17.07
N ASN A 167 9.30 -4.87 17.38
CA ASN A 167 9.75 -4.47 18.70
C ASN A 167 10.20 -3.01 18.60
N PHE A 168 9.34 -2.10 19.06
CA PHE A 168 9.58 -0.67 18.99
C PHE A 168 10.63 -0.20 20.00
N GLY A 169 10.81 -0.95 21.10
CA GLY A 169 11.86 -0.68 22.07
C GLY A 169 13.27 -0.97 21.55
N THR A 170 13.42 -2.00 20.72
CA THR A 170 14.71 -2.34 20.08
C THR A 170 14.84 -1.84 18.65
N GLY A 171 13.79 -1.24 18.09
CA GLY A 171 13.75 -0.76 16.71
C GLY A 171 13.89 -1.86 15.66
N ASN A 172 13.25 -3.03 15.87
CA ASN A 172 13.37 -4.18 14.96
C ASN A 172 12.01 -4.70 14.48
N LEU A 173 11.88 -4.98 13.20
CA LEU A 173 10.75 -5.69 12.58
C LEU A 173 11.26 -7.01 11.98
N SER A 174 10.71 -8.14 12.42
CA SER A 174 11.09 -9.43 11.84
C SER A 174 9.96 -10.44 11.80
N GLY A 175 10.03 -11.35 10.85
CA GLY A 175 9.03 -12.40 10.70
C GLY A 175 9.10 -13.08 9.36
N THR A 176 8.05 -13.82 9.03
CA THR A 176 8.01 -14.59 7.78
C THR A 176 6.58 -14.65 7.27
N MET A 177 6.46 -14.57 5.96
CA MET A 177 5.24 -14.88 5.21
C MET A 177 5.56 -15.98 4.20
N SER A 178 4.66 -16.93 4.05
CA SER A 178 4.93 -18.11 3.23
C SER A 178 3.68 -18.70 2.58
N ARG A 179 3.94 -19.51 1.57
CA ARG A 179 3.04 -20.46 0.94
C ARG A 179 3.85 -21.68 0.51
N THR A 180 3.19 -22.71 -0.01
CA THR A 180 3.90 -23.82 -0.66
C THR A 180 4.81 -23.31 -1.79
N GLY A 181 6.10 -23.61 -1.68
CA GLY A 181 7.14 -23.28 -2.67
C GLY A 181 7.77 -21.88 -2.53
N LEU A 182 7.27 -21.01 -1.65
CA LEU A 182 7.86 -19.69 -1.42
C LEU A 182 7.70 -19.24 0.03
N SER A 183 8.82 -18.93 0.68
CA SER A 183 8.88 -18.28 1.99
C SER A 183 9.71 -17.02 1.89
N ILE A 184 9.22 -15.91 2.41
CA ILE A 184 9.93 -14.63 2.50
C ILE A 184 10.10 -14.28 3.97
N ALA A 185 11.34 -14.31 4.45
CA ALA A 185 11.70 -13.83 5.78
C ALA A 185 12.12 -12.36 5.71
N ILE A 186 11.66 -11.56 6.67
CA ILE A 186 11.99 -10.14 6.82
C ILE A 186 12.79 -9.95 8.11
N ASN A 187 13.84 -9.16 8.05
CA ASN A 187 14.57 -8.66 9.20
C ASN A 187 15.04 -7.23 8.93
N ALA A 188 14.32 -6.26 9.50
CA ALA A 188 14.44 -4.85 9.21
C ALA A 188 14.59 -3.99 10.47
N SER A 189 15.38 -2.93 10.36
CA SER A 189 15.46 -1.88 11.36
C SER A 189 14.28 -0.91 11.18
N ILE A 190 13.66 -0.52 12.29
CA ILE A 190 12.59 0.48 12.34
C ILE A 190 13.21 1.86 12.54
N ASN A 191 12.80 2.82 11.70
CA ASN A 191 13.04 4.23 11.90
C ASN A 191 11.74 4.90 12.37
N SER A 192 11.68 5.24 13.66
CA SER A 192 10.47 5.87 14.22
C SER A 192 10.30 7.33 13.80
N ALA A 193 11.33 7.98 13.26
CA ALA A 193 11.27 9.40 12.89
C ALA A 193 10.41 9.66 11.65
N ASP A 194 10.38 8.72 10.71
CA ASP A 194 9.60 8.76 9.47
C ASP A 194 8.65 7.56 9.34
N ALA A 195 8.44 6.83 10.44
CA ALA A 195 7.62 5.61 10.48
C ALA A 195 8.03 4.55 9.44
N SER A 196 9.28 4.53 8.98
CA SER A 196 9.76 3.58 7.99
C SER A 196 10.45 2.36 8.63
N PHE A 197 10.69 1.34 7.80
CA PHE A 197 11.60 0.26 8.12
C PHE A 197 12.37 -0.17 6.88
N SER A 198 13.60 -0.64 7.07
CA SER A 198 14.38 -1.25 5.99
C SER A 198 15.38 -2.28 6.51
N GLY A 199 15.74 -3.25 5.67
CA GLY A 199 16.72 -4.26 6.02
C GLY A 199 16.78 -5.44 5.07
N ALA A 200 17.09 -6.62 5.60
CA ALA A 200 17.29 -7.83 4.82
C ALA A 200 15.96 -8.56 4.57
N ALA A 201 15.81 -9.08 3.36
CA ALA A 201 14.83 -10.09 3.02
C ALA A 201 15.54 -11.39 2.63
N VAL A 202 14.98 -12.55 2.97
CA VAL A 202 15.52 -13.85 2.54
C VAL A 202 14.40 -14.71 1.97
N ALA A 203 14.48 -15.04 0.68
CA ALA A 203 13.58 -15.97 0.02
C ALA A 203 14.12 -17.40 0.11
N ASN A 204 13.26 -18.34 0.53
CA ASN A 204 13.56 -19.77 0.65
C ASN A 204 14.88 -20.08 1.38
N SER A 205 15.17 -19.30 2.43
CA SER A 205 16.35 -19.43 3.29
C SER A 205 17.72 -19.20 2.63
N SER A 206 17.79 -18.85 1.35
CA SER A 206 19.08 -18.71 0.65
C SER A 206 19.20 -17.49 -0.26
N ALA A 207 18.12 -17.05 -0.89
CA ALA A 207 18.16 -15.90 -1.79
C ALA A 207 18.05 -14.62 -0.95
N VAL A 208 19.16 -13.88 -0.85
CA VAL A 208 19.22 -12.63 -0.08
C VAL A 208 18.72 -11.47 -0.95
N GLY A 209 17.91 -10.62 -0.35
CA GLY A 209 17.36 -9.41 -0.92
C GLY A 209 17.25 -8.31 0.13
N THR A 210 16.52 -7.26 -0.21
CA THR A 210 16.25 -6.13 0.67
C THR A 210 14.76 -6.03 0.94
N SER A 211 14.41 -5.51 2.10
CA SER A 211 13.04 -5.13 2.44
C SER A 211 12.98 -3.66 2.80
N GLU A 212 11.91 -2.99 2.40
CA GLU A 212 11.58 -1.62 2.81
C GLU A 212 10.08 -1.46 2.96
N GLY A 213 9.65 -0.51 3.77
CA GLY A 213 8.24 -0.21 3.97
C GLY A 213 8.00 0.85 5.02
N HIS A 214 6.72 1.09 5.31
CA HIS A 214 6.26 2.07 6.29
C HIS A 214 5.19 1.47 7.21
N PHE A 215 5.11 2.02 8.41
CA PHE A 215 3.99 1.88 9.33
C PHE A 215 2.98 2.99 9.04
N TYR A 216 1.70 2.71 9.31
CA TYR A 216 0.59 3.59 9.02
C TYR A 216 -0.42 3.62 10.17
N GLY A 217 -1.11 4.75 10.28
CA GLY A 217 -2.18 4.95 11.24
C GLY A 217 -1.70 5.19 12.66
N ALA A 218 -2.64 5.51 13.54
CA ALA A 218 -2.34 5.78 14.94
C ALA A 218 -1.71 4.55 15.61
N ASP A 219 -0.66 4.79 16.40
CA ASP A 219 0.10 3.76 17.09
C ASP A 219 0.61 2.68 16.13
N ALA A 220 0.98 3.01 14.90
CA ALA A 220 1.45 2.06 13.89
C ALA A 220 0.44 0.91 13.64
N ALA A 221 -0.86 1.18 13.62
CA ALA A 221 -1.90 0.14 13.52
C ALA A 221 -1.77 -0.78 12.28
N ALA A 222 -1.07 -0.34 11.23
CA ALA A 222 -0.77 -1.14 10.05
C ALA A 222 0.65 -0.95 9.54
N LEU A 223 1.06 -1.84 8.65
CA LEU A 223 2.28 -1.69 7.85
C LEU A 223 2.05 -2.17 6.42
N ALA A 224 2.86 -1.65 5.50
CA ALA A 224 3.02 -2.18 4.16
C ALA A 224 4.46 -2.00 3.67
N GLY A 225 4.89 -2.84 2.73
CA GLY A 225 6.26 -2.85 2.25
C GLY A 225 6.48 -3.75 1.04
N ILE A 226 7.73 -3.80 0.59
CA ILE A 226 8.20 -4.72 -0.44
C ILE A 226 9.43 -5.49 0.04
N ALA A 227 9.57 -6.71 -0.46
CA ALA A 227 10.81 -7.46 -0.48
C ALA A 227 11.29 -7.54 -1.93
N LYS A 228 12.52 -7.10 -2.20
CA LYS A 228 13.13 -7.03 -3.52
C LYS A 228 14.38 -7.92 -3.57
N PHE A 229 14.51 -8.67 -4.66
CA PHE A 229 15.61 -9.62 -4.88
C PHE A 229 16.28 -9.39 -6.24
N ALA A 230 17.47 -9.97 -6.39
CA ALA A 230 18.14 -10.00 -7.70
C ALA A 230 17.32 -10.81 -8.72
N ASN A 231 16.77 -11.95 -8.29
CA ASN A 231 15.75 -12.66 -9.06
C ASN A 231 14.38 -12.01 -8.79
N ARG A 232 13.90 -11.27 -9.79
CA ARG A 232 12.59 -10.61 -9.73
C ARG A 232 11.47 -11.57 -9.36
N ASP A 233 11.54 -12.86 -9.68
CA ASP A 233 10.48 -13.83 -9.37
C ASP A 233 10.19 -13.98 -7.87
N TYR A 234 11.11 -13.55 -7.00
CA TYR A 234 10.90 -13.51 -5.56
C TYR A 234 10.38 -12.17 -5.03
N ASP A 235 10.37 -11.12 -5.85
CA ASP A 235 9.84 -9.82 -5.45
C ASP A 235 8.41 -9.96 -4.96
N THR A 236 8.14 -9.44 -3.76
CA THR A 236 6.88 -9.62 -3.04
C THR A 236 6.46 -8.31 -2.40
N ALA A 237 5.26 -7.82 -2.70
CA ALA A 237 4.63 -6.77 -1.90
C ALA A 237 3.92 -7.38 -0.69
N PHE A 238 3.86 -6.68 0.42
CA PHE A 238 3.18 -7.15 1.61
C PHE A 238 2.50 -6.02 2.39
N GLY A 239 1.47 -6.39 3.14
CA GLY A 239 0.79 -5.48 4.05
C GLY A 239 -0.01 -6.24 5.11
N GLY A 240 -0.22 -5.60 6.24
CA GLY A 240 -0.92 -6.20 7.37
C GLY A 240 -1.27 -5.20 8.47
N ALA A 241 -2.17 -5.63 9.33
CA ALA A 241 -2.62 -4.89 10.50
C ALA A 241 -2.25 -5.65 11.78
N LYS A 242 -2.15 -4.91 12.88
CA LYS A 242 -1.96 -5.46 14.24
C LYS A 242 -3.07 -6.44 14.64
#